data_AF-A0A1B9NP86-F1
#
_entry.id   AF-A0A1B9NP86-F1
#
_cell.length_a   1.000
_cell.length_b   1.000
_cell.length_c   1.000
_cell.angle_alpha   90.00
_cell.angle_beta   90.00
_cell.angle_gamma   90.00
#
_symmetry.space_group_name_H-M   'P 1'
#
loop_
_entity.id
_entity.type
_entity.pdbx_description
1 polymer ?
#
loop_
_entity_poly.entity_id
_entity_poly.type
_entity_poly.pdbx_seq_one_letter_code
_entity_poly.pdbx_strand_id
1 'polypeptide(L)'
;MHYRDRTQQLYVLNLLNHYCRQVFSFTSLILVKFPITLSLLLLLPFSFDSQALSATTTNTIQGSAPYLTFNNGKTKVINTEDLLAITLSDGTTITPITNTSATNPIVLPRVGETFADVDMLVPSTTDTIELKALIDAPYYYWGDDDGDGQEVNGVTAMGSLTVNITDKNNQVVGRADTLDIARAPYKVVLSNTNSSLSTQYGVPNRSTFNAGTVTYYIIPKSSPAVLYAKPNLRLGGNNEPGFNGWKFAGPANIWQPNRGFLPQSIIPTSYNLNFPTTGANGLYFDLDISEGTQLTWPSITYEGITWYVHTF
;
A
#
# COMPACT_ATOMS: atom_id res chain seq x y z
N MET A 1 92.71 -53.68 9.90
CA MET A 1 92.99 -53.10 11.23
C MET A 1 92.90 -51.60 11.11
N HIS A 2 91.68 -51.06 11.13
CA HIS A 2 90.94 -50.50 12.29
C HIS A 2 91.31 -49.03 12.51
N TYR A 3 90.45 -48.02 12.52
CA TYR A 3 89.06 -47.72 12.09
C TYR A 3 88.97 -46.17 12.33
N ARG A 4 88.61 -45.32 11.36
CA ARG A 4 87.28 -44.65 11.19
C ARG A 4 86.87 -43.76 12.38
N ASP A 5 86.24 -42.59 12.28
CA ASP A 5 85.54 -41.79 11.26
C ASP A 5 85.47 -40.34 11.87
N ARG A 6 85.51 -39.23 11.11
CA ARG A 6 84.36 -38.37 10.72
C ARG A 6 83.35 -38.11 11.86
N THR A 7 82.75 -36.93 12.08
CA THR A 7 82.31 -35.84 11.19
C THR A 7 81.62 -34.78 12.07
N GLN A 8 81.60 -33.52 11.61
CA GLN A 8 80.45 -32.57 11.50
C GLN A 8 79.39 -32.49 12.64
N GLN A 9 78.69 -31.39 12.93
CA GLN A 9 78.51 -30.00 12.47
C GLN A 9 77.14 -29.58 13.07
N LEU A 10 76.78 -28.30 12.94
CA LEU A 10 75.42 -27.74 13.01
C LEU A 10 74.80 -27.56 14.42
N TYR A 11 73.97 -26.56 14.73
CA TYR A 11 73.55 -25.25 14.16
C TYR A 11 72.39 -24.76 15.06
N VAL A 12 71.96 -23.50 14.89
CA VAL A 12 70.64 -22.92 15.27
C VAL A 12 70.43 -22.60 16.76
N LEU A 13 70.48 -21.32 17.17
CA LEU A 13 69.41 -20.28 17.16
C LEU A 13 68.49 -20.38 18.38
N ASN A 14 68.43 -19.30 19.19
CA ASN A 14 67.39 -18.87 20.15
C ASN A 14 68.06 -18.20 21.36
N LEU A 15 67.55 -17.18 22.05
CA LEU A 15 66.37 -16.32 21.99
C LEU A 15 66.57 -15.38 23.22
N LEU A 16 66.07 -14.14 23.17
CA LEU A 16 65.71 -13.32 24.37
C LEU A 16 66.86 -12.88 25.31
N ASN A 17 66.82 -11.84 26.13
CA ASN A 17 65.95 -10.70 26.36
C ASN A 17 66.73 -9.69 27.23
N HIS A 18 66.32 -8.43 27.14
CA HIS A 18 66.66 -7.23 27.93
C HIS A 18 67.17 -7.35 29.38
N TYR A 19 68.02 -6.39 29.80
CA TYR A 19 67.90 -5.53 31.01
C TYR A 19 68.97 -4.40 30.93
N CYS A 20 68.65 -3.16 30.51
CA CYS A 20 68.18 -1.96 31.25
C CYS A 20 69.20 -1.19 32.13
N ARG A 21 69.22 0.16 31.96
CA ARG A 21 69.83 1.28 32.74
C ARG A 21 71.31 1.62 32.43
N GLN A 22 71.79 2.88 32.38
CA GLN A 22 71.26 4.22 32.68
C GLN A 22 72.25 5.32 32.20
N VAL A 23 71.79 6.57 32.17
CA VAL A 23 72.52 7.87 32.20
C VAL A 23 72.92 8.51 30.86
N PHE A 24 72.16 9.54 30.43
CA PHE A 24 72.68 10.62 29.60
C PHE A 24 72.51 11.95 30.32
N SER A 25 73.63 12.68 30.44
CA SER A 25 73.79 13.96 31.11
C SER A 25 73.24 15.12 30.28
N PHE A 26 72.60 16.07 30.96
CA PHE A 26 72.19 17.38 30.46
C PHE A 26 73.39 18.26 30.10
N THR A 27 73.34 18.96 28.95
CA THR A 27 73.85 20.34 28.81
C THR A 27 73.17 21.09 27.66
N SER A 28 72.38 22.10 28.07
CA SER A 28 72.12 23.42 27.47
C SER A 28 71.55 23.56 26.05
N LEU A 29 70.31 24.05 26.04
CA LEU A 29 69.56 24.65 24.93
C LEU A 29 70.23 25.94 24.41
N ILE A 30 70.46 26.02 23.09
CA ILE A 30 70.53 27.30 22.37
C ILE A 30 69.37 27.29 21.36
N LEU A 31 68.35 28.07 21.69
CA LEU A 31 67.10 28.23 20.96
C LEU A 31 67.34 29.18 19.76
N VAL A 32 67.75 28.64 18.62
CA VAL A 32 67.71 29.38 17.35
C VAL A 32 66.30 29.25 16.79
N LYS A 33 65.51 30.33 16.87
CA LYS A 33 64.17 30.43 16.27
C LYS A 33 64.28 30.38 14.73
N PHE A 34 64.31 29.17 14.16
CA PHE A 34 63.97 28.96 12.76
C PHE A 34 62.44 28.82 12.63
N PRO A 35 61.81 29.39 11.59
CA PRO A 35 60.37 29.33 11.44
C PRO A 35 59.94 27.89 11.09
N ILE A 36 59.35 27.20 12.07
CA ILE A 36 58.73 25.88 11.93
C ILE A 36 57.58 25.90 10.91
N THR A 37 57.16 27.08 10.45
CA THR A 37 56.12 27.26 9.42
C THR A 37 56.54 26.79 8.03
N LEU A 38 57.84 26.69 7.72
CA LEU A 38 58.28 26.25 6.38
C LEU A 38 58.42 24.72 6.29
N SER A 39 58.70 24.03 7.39
CA SER A 39 58.85 22.56 7.42
C SER A 39 57.52 21.82 7.30
N LEU A 40 56.40 22.44 7.70
CA LEU A 40 55.07 21.83 7.56
C LEU A 40 54.51 21.98 6.14
N LEU A 41 55.02 22.95 5.37
CA LEU A 41 54.57 23.24 3.99
C LEU A 41 55.16 22.25 2.97
N LEU A 42 56.31 21.62 3.25
CA LEU A 42 56.93 20.62 2.38
C LEU A 42 56.38 19.19 2.53
N LEU A 43 55.49 18.94 3.50
CA LEU A 43 54.81 17.65 3.69
C LEU A 43 53.46 17.58 2.97
N LEU A 44 53.09 18.63 2.22
CA LEU A 44 51.77 18.81 1.59
C LEU A 44 51.64 18.44 0.10
N PRO A 45 52.56 17.73 -0.59
CA PRO A 45 52.25 17.11 -1.88
C PRO A 45 52.07 15.59 -1.72
N PHE A 46 51.28 15.15 -0.74
CA PHE A 46 50.65 13.83 -0.85
C PHE A 46 49.25 14.05 -1.39
N SER A 47 49.15 14.34 -2.69
CA SER A 47 47.92 14.12 -3.42
C SER A 47 47.65 12.61 -3.36
N PHE A 48 46.62 12.22 -2.62
CA PHE A 48 46.00 10.91 -2.85
C PHE A 48 45.30 11.00 -4.21
N ASP A 49 46.07 10.84 -5.29
CA ASP A 49 45.48 10.56 -6.59
C ASP A 49 44.65 9.29 -6.40
N SER A 50 43.33 9.43 -6.45
CA SER A 50 42.40 8.32 -6.41
C SER A 50 42.75 7.37 -7.55
N GLN A 51 43.51 6.33 -7.25
CA GLN A 51 43.82 5.26 -8.19
C GLN A 51 42.52 4.51 -8.46
N ALA A 52 41.82 4.89 -9.52
CA ALA A 52 40.63 4.17 -9.96
C ALA A 52 41.08 2.77 -10.45
N LEU A 53 40.70 1.72 -9.71
CA LEU A 53 40.85 0.36 -10.18
C LEU A 53 39.95 0.17 -11.40
N SER A 54 40.55 0.04 -12.59
CA SER A 54 39.83 -0.37 -13.78
C SER A 54 39.94 -1.89 -13.90
N ALA A 55 38.79 -2.58 -13.84
CA ALA A 55 38.70 -4.00 -14.13
C ALA A 55 37.97 -4.18 -15.47
N THR A 56 38.59 -4.92 -16.39
CA THR A 56 37.95 -5.31 -17.66
C THR A 56 37.45 -6.74 -17.55
N THR A 57 36.15 -6.93 -17.73
CA THR A 57 35.53 -8.26 -17.79
C THR A 57 35.39 -8.70 -19.24
N THR A 58 35.57 -9.99 -19.49
CA THR A 58 35.38 -10.58 -20.84
C THR A 58 33.92 -10.55 -21.29
N ASN A 59 32.99 -10.54 -20.33
CA ASN A 59 31.54 -10.49 -20.55
C ASN A 59 30.95 -9.24 -19.89
N THR A 60 29.80 -8.78 -20.38
CA THR A 60 29.03 -7.72 -19.73
C THR A 60 28.66 -8.12 -18.31
N ILE A 61 28.97 -7.27 -17.34
CA ILE A 61 28.49 -7.42 -15.96
C ILE A 61 26.97 -7.30 -16.00
N GLN A 62 26.27 -8.33 -15.52
CA GLN A 62 24.80 -8.36 -15.48
C GLN A 62 24.36 -7.59 -14.23
N GLY A 63 23.74 -6.44 -14.46
CA GLY A 63 23.15 -5.60 -13.43
C GLY A 63 21.67 -5.88 -13.20
N SER A 64 21.01 -5.01 -12.43
CA SER A 64 19.56 -5.01 -12.28
C SER A 64 18.91 -3.92 -13.14
N ALA A 65 17.63 -4.09 -13.49
CA ALA A 65 16.88 -3.04 -14.15
C ALA A 65 16.31 -2.10 -13.09
N PRO A 66 16.21 -0.78 -13.36
CA PRO A 66 15.53 0.12 -12.44
C PRO A 66 14.03 -0.23 -12.35
N TYR A 67 13.43 -0.09 -11.18
CA TYR A 67 12.03 -0.41 -10.93
C TYR A 67 11.32 0.70 -10.16
N LEU A 68 9.99 0.77 -10.30
CA LEU A 68 9.18 1.65 -9.45
C LEU A 68 8.87 0.94 -8.12
N THR A 69 8.69 1.70 -7.04
CA THR A 69 8.34 1.15 -5.72
C THR A 69 7.67 2.19 -4.84
N PHE A 70 6.57 1.85 -4.17
CA PHE A 70 5.88 2.76 -3.26
C PHE A 70 6.33 2.61 -1.80
N ASN A 71 7.03 1.52 -1.47
CA ASN A 71 7.35 1.11 -0.11
C ASN A 71 8.87 0.89 0.07
N ASN A 72 9.65 1.78 -0.54
CA ASN A 72 11.10 1.86 -0.41
C ASN A 72 11.82 0.55 -0.80
N GLY A 73 11.38 -0.08 -1.88
CA GLY A 73 12.00 -1.25 -2.50
C GLY A 73 11.45 -2.61 -2.04
N LYS A 74 10.52 -2.66 -1.06
CA LYS A 74 9.94 -3.93 -0.60
C LYS A 74 9.10 -4.62 -1.68
N THR A 75 8.36 -3.84 -2.45
CA THR A 75 7.60 -4.29 -3.62
C THR A 75 8.16 -3.60 -4.85
N LYS A 76 8.58 -4.41 -5.82
CA LYS A 76 9.13 -3.93 -7.10
C LYS A 76 8.04 -3.99 -8.16
N VAL A 77 7.79 -2.85 -8.79
CA VAL A 77 6.89 -2.74 -9.94
C VAL A 77 7.74 -2.88 -11.21
N ILE A 78 7.69 -4.06 -11.83
CA ILE A 78 8.58 -4.44 -12.93
C ILE A 78 7.85 -4.62 -14.27
N ASN A 79 6.52 -4.63 -14.27
CA ASN A 79 5.70 -4.77 -15.47
C ASN A 79 4.36 -4.00 -15.33
N THR A 80 3.57 -3.94 -16.40
CA THR A 80 2.28 -3.23 -16.42
C THR A 80 1.25 -3.81 -15.45
N GLU A 81 1.32 -5.12 -15.16
CA GLU A 81 0.40 -5.76 -14.20
C GLU A 81 0.64 -5.25 -12.78
N ASP A 82 1.91 -5.12 -12.39
CA ASP A 82 2.30 -4.56 -11.10
C ASP A 82 2.00 -3.06 -11.04
N LEU A 83 2.13 -2.35 -12.17
CA LEU A 83 1.91 -0.91 -12.27
C LEU A 83 0.44 -0.53 -12.06
N LEU A 84 -0.46 -1.37 -12.55
CA LEU A 84 -1.91 -1.18 -12.47
C LEU A 84 -2.55 -1.97 -11.31
N ALA A 85 -1.74 -2.62 -10.47
CA ALA A 85 -2.23 -3.34 -9.30
C ALA A 85 -2.81 -2.40 -8.25
N ILE A 86 -3.75 -2.94 -7.47
CA ILE A 86 -4.27 -2.30 -6.26
C ILE A 86 -3.89 -3.14 -5.04
N THR A 87 -3.65 -2.50 -3.90
CA THR A 87 -3.46 -3.20 -2.62
C THR A 87 -4.48 -2.69 -1.62
N LEU A 88 -5.22 -3.61 -1.01
CA LEU A 88 -6.21 -3.29 0.02
C LEU A 88 -5.53 -3.05 1.37
N SER A 89 -6.25 -2.45 2.31
CA SER A 89 -5.76 -2.13 3.65
C SER A 89 -5.33 -3.33 4.52
N ASP A 90 -5.74 -4.54 4.14
CA ASP A 90 -5.30 -5.80 4.75
C ASP A 90 -4.02 -6.39 4.12
N GLY A 91 -3.46 -5.70 3.13
CA GLY A 91 -2.27 -6.11 2.38
C GLY A 91 -2.57 -7.01 1.18
N THR A 92 -3.83 -7.31 0.88
CA THR A 92 -4.20 -8.11 -0.30
C THR A 92 -3.93 -7.32 -1.58
N THR A 93 -3.01 -7.78 -2.41
CA THR A 93 -2.72 -7.21 -3.72
C THR A 93 -3.50 -7.92 -4.83
N ILE A 94 -4.14 -7.14 -5.70
CA ILE A 94 -4.92 -7.63 -6.85
C ILE A 94 -4.36 -6.98 -8.13
N THR A 95 -3.87 -7.80 -9.04
CA THR A 95 -3.34 -7.36 -10.34
C THR A 95 -4.41 -7.47 -11.42
N PRO A 96 -4.23 -6.87 -12.61
CA PRO A 96 -5.16 -7.03 -13.71
C PRO A 96 -5.41 -8.50 -14.09
N ILE A 97 -4.38 -9.36 -14.05
CA ILE A 97 -4.51 -10.82 -14.28
C ILE A 97 -5.37 -11.53 -13.21
N THR A 98 -5.25 -11.17 -11.93
CA THR A 98 -5.99 -11.85 -10.84
C THR A 98 -7.36 -11.22 -10.56
N ASN A 99 -7.69 -10.13 -11.26
CA ASN A 99 -8.93 -9.40 -11.08
C ASN A 99 -10.14 -10.16 -11.66
N THR A 100 -11.00 -10.66 -10.76
CA THR A 100 -12.30 -11.29 -11.10
C THR A 100 -13.50 -10.42 -10.73
N SER A 101 -13.26 -9.14 -10.44
CA SER A 101 -14.26 -8.25 -9.83
C SER A 101 -15.50 -7.97 -10.69
N ALA A 102 -15.39 -8.15 -12.01
CA ALA A 102 -16.52 -7.99 -12.92
C ALA A 102 -17.68 -8.94 -12.62
N THR A 103 -17.39 -10.14 -12.09
CA THR A 103 -18.40 -11.12 -11.68
C THR A 103 -18.50 -11.25 -10.17
N ASN A 104 -17.40 -11.05 -9.44
CA ASN A 104 -17.37 -11.12 -7.98
C ASN A 104 -16.68 -9.87 -7.40
N PRO A 105 -17.43 -8.77 -7.15
CA PRO A 105 -16.86 -7.51 -6.69
C PRO A 105 -15.96 -7.66 -5.46
N ILE A 106 -14.89 -6.85 -5.42
CA ILE A 106 -13.93 -6.84 -4.31
C ILE A 106 -14.58 -6.15 -3.12
N VAL A 107 -14.58 -6.81 -1.96
CA VAL A 107 -15.06 -6.23 -0.71
C VAL A 107 -13.91 -5.51 -0.02
N LEU A 108 -14.08 -4.23 0.33
CA LEU A 108 -13.08 -3.55 1.16
C LEU A 108 -12.90 -4.28 2.51
N PRO A 109 -11.68 -4.36 3.06
CA PRO A 109 -11.46 -5.16 4.27
C PRO A 109 -12.18 -4.65 5.53
N ARG A 110 -12.31 -3.33 5.72
CA ARG A 110 -12.83 -2.74 6.97
C ARG A 110 -13.97 -1.75 6.73
N VAL A 111 -14.82 -1.62 7.75
CA VAL A 111 -15.97 -0.71 7.74
C VAL A 111 -15.48 0.74 7.80
N GLY A 112 -16.06 1.59 6.95
CA GLY A 112 -15.73 3.01 6.89
C GLY A 112 -14.54 3.36 6.00
N GLU A 113 -13.94 2.38 5.33
CA GLU A 113 -12.87 2.61 4.36
C GLU A 113 -13.35 3.34 3.11
N THR A 114 -12.41 4.08 2.52
CA THR A 114 -12.56 4.88 1.32
C THR A 114 -11.57 4.43 0.24
N PHE A 115 -11.60 5.04 -0.94
CA PHE A 115 -10.60 4.77 -1.99
C PHE A 115 -9.23 5.38 -1.70
N ALA A 116 -9.08 6.15 -0.62
CA ALA A 116 -7.78 6.60 -0.11
C ALA A 116 -7.07 5.50 0.68
N ASP A 117 -7.80 4.49 1.17
CA ASP A 117 -7.29 3.32 1.88
C ASP A 117 -6.93 2.15 0.93
N VAL A 118 -7.14 2.34 -0.38
CA VAL A 118 -6.74 1.40 -1.43
C VAL A 118 -5.48 1.94 -2.09
N ASP A 119 -4.37 1.28 -1.79
CA ASP A 119 -3.05 1.65 -2.30
C ASP A 119 -2.98 1.42 -3.81
N MET A 120 -2.51 2.45 -4.51
CA MET A 120 -2.26 2.47 -5.94
C MET A 120 -0.99 3.28 -6.17
N LEU A 121 -0.31 3.10 -7.31
CA LEU A 121 0.87 3.93 -7.61
C LEU A 121 0.50 5.39 -7.94
N VAL A 122 -0.78 5.65 -8.24
CA VAL A 122 -1.34 7.02 -8.27
C VAL A 122 -1.58 7.48 -6.82
N PRO A 123 -0.92 8.55 -6.34
CA PRO A 123 -1.13 9.07 -4.99
C PRO A 123 -2.59 9.44 -4.73
N SER A 124 -3.07 9.24 -3.50
CA SER A 124 -4.47 9.46 -3.13
C SER A 124 -4.95 10.92 -3.22
N THR A 125 -4.04 11.86 -3.44
CA THR A 125 -4.33 13.31 -3.56
C THR A 125 -4.59 13.77 -5.01
N THR A 126 -4.41 12.90 -6.00
CA THR A 126 -4.59 13.23 -7.42
C THR A 126 -5.19 12.06 -8.19
N ASP A 127 -5.89 12.38 -9.28
CA ASP A 127 -6.44 11.38 -10.20
C ASP A 127 -5.51 11.09 -11.39
N THR A 128 -4.48 11.92 -11.60
CA THR A 128 -3.49 11.74 -12.67
C THR A 128 -2.12 12.16 -12.20
N ILE A 129 -1.09 11.40 -12.58
CA ILE A 129 0.31 11.71 -12.26
C ILE A 129 1.25 11.26 -13.36
N GLU A 130 2.26 12.07 -13.66
CA GLU A 130 3.37 11.66 -14.52
C GLU A 130 4.34 10.77 -13.73
N LEU A 131 4.89 9.73 -14.38
CA LEU A 131 5.89 8.88 -13.71
C LEU A 131 7.14 9.69 -13.31
N LYS A 132 7.44 10.79 -14.02
CA LYS A 132 8.51 11.70 -13.63
C LYS A 132 8.29 12.29 -12.24
N ALA A 133 7.05 12.67 -11.90
CA ALA A 133 6.74 13.19 -10.58
C ALA A 133 6.93 12.11 -9.49
N LEU A 134 6.65 10.85 -9.79
CA LEU A 134 6.82 9.74 -8.84
C LEU A 134 8.28 9.49 -8.44
N ILE A 135 9.23 9.73 -9.35
CA ILE A 135 10.65 9.51 -9.06
C ILE A 135 11.33 10.72 -8.37
N ASP A 136 10.68 11.88 -8.40
CA ASP A 136 11.15 13.12 -7.79
C ASP A 136 10.53 13.33 -6.39
N ALA A 137 10.94 14.41 -5.71
CA ALA A 137 10.35 14.81 -4.46
C ALA A 137 8.84 15.12 -4.64
N PRO A 138 7.97 14.72 -3.70
CA PRO A 138 8.28 14.12 -2.38
C PRO A 138 8.31 12.59 -2.37
N TYR A 139 8.08 11.91 -3.49
CA TYR A 139 7.75 10.49 -3.51
C TYR A 139 8.99 9.60 -3.52
N TYR A 140 9.94 9.85 -4.43
CA TYR A 140 11.12 9.00 -4.63
C TYR A 140 10.77 7.51 -4.85
N TYR A 141 9.70 7.24 -5.61
CA TYR A 141 9.15 5.91 -5.85
C TYR A 141 9.89 5.12 -6.94
N TRP A 142 11.21 5.03 -6.81
CA TRP A 142 12.05 4.22 -7.69
C TRP A 142 13.20 3.58 -6.91
N GLY A 143 13.79 2.56 -7.50
CA GLY A 143 14.98 1.91 -6.99
C GLY A 143 15.72 1.17 -8.10
N ASP A 144 16.97 0.86 -7.78
CA ASP A 144 17.87 0.06 -8.60
C ASP A 144 18.80 -0.68 -7.62
N ASP A 145 18.94 -2.00 -7.76
CA ASP A 145 19.60 -2.82 -6.73
C ASP A 145 21.12 -2.68 -6.74
N ASP A 146 21.71 -2.32 -7.88
CA ASP A 146 23.14 -2.09 -8.10
C ASP A 146 23.53 -0.61 -7.99
N GLY A 147 22.56 0.27 -7.79
CA GLY A 147 22.77 1.67 -7.41
C GLY A 147 22.94 2.61 -8.61
N ASP A 148 22.54 2.18 -9.80
CA ASP A 148 22.56 3.01 -10.99
C ASP A 148 21.54 4.16 -10.88
N GLY A 149 21.97 5.37 -11.27
CA GLY A 149 21.11 6.56 -11.31
C GLY A 149 21.01 7.36 -10.01
N GLN A 150 21.83 7.06 -8.99
CA GLN A 150 21.90 7.84 -7.73
C GLN A 150 22.49 9.25 -7.90
N GLU A 151 23.11 9.55 -9.05
CA GLU A 151 23.61 10.88 -9.34
C GLU A 151 22.48 11.89 -9.66
N VAL A 152 22.84 13.18 -9.66
CA VAL A 152 21.91 14.24 -10.03
C VAL A 152 21.43 14.02 -11.47
N ASN A 153 20.12 13.86 -11.64
CA ASN A 153 19.47 13.51 -12.92
C ASN A 153 19.86 12.14 -13.49
N GLY A 154 20.36 11.21 -12.67
CA GLY A 154 20.73 9.86 -13.08
C GLY A 154 19.56 8.95 -13.42
N VAL A 155 18.33 9.36 -13.09
CA VAL A 155 17.09 8.63 -13.36
C VAL A 155 16.10 9.49 -14.14
N THR A 156 15.46 8.88 -15.13
CA THR A 156 14.42 9.50 -15.95
C THR A 156 13.23 8.57 -16.06
N ALA A 157 12.03 9.15 -16.05
CA ALA A 157 10.80 8.39 -16.25
C ALA A 157 9.90 9.10 -17.25
N MET A 158 9.17 8.32 -18.04
CA MET A 158 8.24 8.78 -19.07
C MET A 158 6.89 8.09 -18.92
N GLY A 159 5.86 8.82 -19.32
CA GLY A 159 4.48 8.38 -19.29
C GLY A 159 3.72 8.83 -18.06
N SER A 160 2.46 8.40 -17.95
CA SER A 160 1.53 8.84 -16.91
C SER A 160 0.63 7.69 -16.45
N LEU A 161 0.08 7.88 -15.26
CA LEU A 161 -0.96 7.06 -14.65
C LEU A 161 -2.21 7.89 -14.42
N THR A 162 -3.36 7.26 -14.58
CA THR A 162 -4.66 7.85 -14.32
C THR A 162 -5.54 6.88 -13.55
N VAL A 163 -6.31 7.41 -12.61
CA VAL A 163 -7.41 6.72 -11.95
C VAL A 163 -8.71 7.48 -12.21
N ASN A 164 -9.80 6.76 -12.42
CA ASN A 164 -11.14 7.33 -12.45
C ASN A 164 -12.08 6.44 -11.65
N ILE A 165 -12.85 7.04 -10.74
CA ILE A 165 -13.71 6.31 -9.82
C ILE A 165 -15.14 6.80 -10.00
N THR A 166 -16.05 5.87 -10.19
CA THR A 166 -17.48 6.16 -10.36
C THR A 166 -18.34 5.19 -9.55
N ASP A 167 -19.53 5.62 -9.16
CA ASP A 167 -20.53 4.72 -8.57
C ASP A 167 -21.30 3.92 -9.64
N LYS A 168 -22.24 3.06 -9.23
CA LYS A 168 -23.06 2.25 -10.14
C LYS A 168 -23.91 3.07 -11.13
N ASN A 169 -24.17 4.34 -10.81
CA ASN A 169 -24.92 5.28 -11.65
C ASN A 169 -23.97 6.15 -12.51
N ASN A 170 -22.68 5.80 -12.57
CA ASN A 170 -21.62 6.52 -13.27
C ASN A 170 -21.39 7.95 -12.76
N GLN A 171 -21.75 8.25 -11.50
CA GLN A 171 -21.37 9.53 -10.88
C GLN A 171 -19.93 9.45 -10.38
N VAL A 172 -19.15 10.52 -10.58
CA VAL A 172 -17.76 10.61 -10.12
C VAL A 172 -17.73 10.56 -8.58
N VAL A 173 -16.75 9.83 -8.05
CA VAL A 173 -16.52 9.64 -6.61
C VAL A 173 -15.06 9.97 -6.32
N GLY A 174 -14.81 10.82 -5.33
CA GLY A 174 -13.47 11.19 -4.90
C GLY A 174 -12.78 10.09 -4.09
N ARG A 175 -11.45 10.17 -4.00
CA ARG A 175 -10.63 9.24 -3.20
C ARG A 175 -11.05 9.15 -1.73
N ALA A 176 -11.32 10.30 -1.11
CA ALA A 176 -11.66 10.42 0.31
C ALA A 176 -13.17 10.43 0.60
N ASP A 177 -14.02 10.23 -0.43
CA ASP A 177 -15.46 10.25 -0.25
C ASP A 177 -15.93 9.03 0.56
N THR A 178 -16.92 9.24 1.43
CA THR A 178 -17.56 8.15 2.16
C THR A 178 -18.31 7.24 1.20
N LEU A 179 -18.11 5.94 1.32
CA LEU A 179 -18.72 4.94 0.45
C LEU A 179 -20.03 4.40 1.03
N ASP A 180 -21.09 4.47 0.24
CA ASP A 180 -22.39 3.88 0.53
C ASP A 180 -22.58 2.57 -0.25
N ILE A 181 -23.00 1.50 0.45
CA ILE A 181 -23.34 0.21 -0.14
C ILE A 181 -24.47 0.32 -1.17
N ALA A 182 -25.41 1.27 -0.98
CA ALA A 182 -26.52 1.48 -1.90
C ALA A 182 -26.06 2.05 -3.26
N ARG A 183 -24.88 2.67 -3.33
CA ARG A 183 -24.26 3.20 -4.57
C ARG A 183 -23.26 2.23 -5.21
N ALA A 184 -22.99 1.10 -4.54
CA ALA A 184 -22.08 0.07 -5.00
C ALA A 184 -22.74 -0.86 -6.06
N PRO A 185 -21.96 -1.60 -6.88
CA PRO A 185 -20.51 -1.57 -6.93
C PRO A 185 -19.97 -0.28 -7.54
N TYR A 186 -18.85 0.17 -7.00
CA TYR A 186 -18.07 1.27 -7.55
C TYR A 186 -17.10 0.74 -8.60
N LYS A 187 -16.86 1.53 -9.63
CA LYS A 187 -15.99 1.21 -10.75
C LYS A 187 -14.74 2.07 -10.67
N VAL A 188 -13.60 1.44 -10.42
CA VAL A 188 -12.26 2.05 -10.40
C VAL A 188 -11.56 1.67 -11.70
N VAL A 189 -11.29 2.65 -12.56
CA VAL A 189 -10.55 2.46 -13.81
C VAL A 189 -9.13 3.00 -13.62
N LEU A 190 -8.14 2.12 -13.71
CA LEU A 190 -6.73 2.47 -13.71
C LEU A 190 -6.15 2.32 -15.10
N SER A 191 -5.36 3.28 -15.54
CA SER A 191 -4.70 3.23 -16.84
C SER A 191 -3.32 3.89 -16.82
N ASN A 192 -2.50 3.48 -17.78
CA ASN A 192 -1.20 4.07 -18.03
C ASN A 192 -0.97 4.27 -19.53
N THR A 193 -0.15 5.26 -19.88
CA THR A 193 0.43 5.38 -21.23
C THR A 193 1.57 4.38 -21.42
N ASN A 194 2.11 4.27 -22.63
CA ASN A 194 3.41 3.62 -22.80
C ASN A 194 4.43 4.38 -21.97
N SER A 195 5.08 3.66 -21.06
CA SER A 195 5.86 4.26 -19.99
C SER A 195 7.21 3.58 -19.87
N SER A 196 8.18 4.28 -19.30
CA SER A 196 9.48 3.69 -18.97
C SER A 196 10.17 4.39 -17.83
N LEU A 197 11.02 3.63 -17.15
CA LEU A 197 11.98 4.10 -16.16
C LEU A 197 13.37 3.74 -16.67
N SER A 198 14.27 4.72 -16.72
CA SER A 198 15.64 4.53 -17.21
C SER A 198 16.66 5.19 -16.29
N THR A 199 17.76 4.50 -16.07
CA THR A 199 18.96 5.01 -15.41
C THR A 199 20.02 5.41 -16.44
N GLN A 200 20.94 6.28 -16.05
CA GLN A 200 22.05 6.72 -16.90
C GLN A 200 23.03 5.57 -17.18
N TYR A 201 23.24 4.69 -16.19
CA TYR A 201 24.12 3.53 -16.23
C TYR A 201 23.33 2.24 -16.00
N GLY A 202 23.99 1.09 -16.17
CA GLY A 202 23.42 -0.24 -15.94
C GLY A 202 23.21 -1.05 -17.21
N VAL A 203 23.22 -2.37 -17.04
CA VAL A 203 22.80 -3.31 -18.08
C VAL A 203 21.95 -4.42 -17.43
N PRO A 204 20.62 -4.37 -17.60
CA PRO A 204 19.83 -3.38 -18.34
C PRO A 204 19.62 -2.06 -17.58
N ASN A 205 19.69 -0.91 -18.25
CA ASN A 205 19.42 0.40 -17.64
C ASN A 205 17.96 0.87 -17.78
N ARG A 206 17.03 0.00 -18.18
CA ARG A 206 15.68 0.42 -18.56
C ARG A 206 14.62 -0.65 -18.27
N SER A 207 13.52 -0.19 -17.70
CA SER A 207 12.26 -0.92 -17.56
C SER A 207 11.15 -0.25 -18.36
N THR A 208 10.28 -1.05 -18.96
CA THR A 208 9.20 -0.58 -19.83
C THR A 208 7.85 -1.13 -19.42
N PHE A 209 6.83 -0.30 -19.53
CA PHE A 209 5.44 -0.64 -19.24
C PHE A 209 4.61 -0.33 -20.48
N ASN A 210 3.94 -1.35 -21.01
CA ASN A 210 3.00 -1.17 -22.11
C ASN A 210 1.79 -0.38 -21.63
N ALA A 211 1.21 0.44 -22.51
CA ALA A 211 -0.06 1.11 -22.23
C ALA A 211 -1.14 0.07 -21.90
N GLY A 212 -1.88 0.32 -20.84
CA GLY A 212 -2.86 -0.61 -20.30
C GLY A 212 -4.04 0.11 -19.66
N THR A 213 -5.14 -0.61 -19.49
CA THR A 213 -6.31 -0.16 -18.73
C THR A 213 -6.95 -1.35 -18.06
N VAL A 214 -7.28 -1.21 -16.79
CA VAL A 214 -7.97 -2.22 -15.98
C VAL A 214 -9.16 -1.56 -15.28
N THR A 215 -10.22 -2.33 -15.07
CA THR A 215 -11.40 -1.90 -14.31
C THR A 215 -11.62 -2.84 -13.13
N TYR A 216 -11.63 -2.28 -11.94
CA TYR A 216 -11.96 -2.97 -10.69
C TYR A 216 -13.37 -2.57 -10.24
N TYR A 217 -14.16 -3.55 -9.83
CA TYR A 217 -15.44 -3.34 -9.17
C TYR A 217 -15.30 -3.58 -7.68
N ILE A 218 -15.57 -2.57 -6.88
CA ILE A 218 -15.33 -2.59 -5.43
C ILE A 218 -16.62 -2.25 -4.69
N ILE A 219 -16.92 -2.99 -3.62
CA ILE A 219 -18.00 -2.70 -2.68
C ILE A 219 -17.41 -2.38 -1.30
N PRO A 220 -17.91 -1.34 -0.60
CA PRO A 220 -17.43 -1.05 0.75
C PRO A 220 -17.81 -2.17 1.70
N LYS A 221 -17.01 -2.37 2.75
CA LYS A 221 -17.43 -3.24 3.85
C LYS A 221 -18.60 -2.59 4.57
N SER A 222 -19.79 -3.16 4.45
CA SER A 222 -20.91 -2.77 5.28
C SER A 222 -20.92 -3.60 6.57
N SER A 223 -21.18 -2.96 7.70
CA SER A 223 -21.75 -3.71 8.83
C SER A 223 -23.12 -4.23 8.42
N PRO A 224 -23.54 -5.42 8.89
CA PRO A 224 -24.92 -5.86 8.74
C PRO A 224 -25.83 -4.78 9.32
N ALA A 225 -26.67 -4.21 8.47
CA ALA A 225 -27.61 -3.18 8.85
C ALA A 225 -29.00 -3.64 8.45
N VAL A 226 -29.96 -3.42 9.34
CA VAL A 226 -31.37 -3.49 8.93
C VAL A 226 -31.60 -2.32 7.98
N LEU A 227 -31.98 -2.60 6.74
CA LEU A 227 -32.31 -1.62 5.72
C LEU A 227 -33.80 -1.29 5.74
N TYR A 228 -34.66 -2.30 5.92
CA TYR A 228 -36.10 -2.11 6.01
C TYR A 228 -36.75 -3.10 6.98
N ALA A 229 -37.79 -2.64 7.68
CA ALA A 229 -38.76 -3.52 8.33
C ALA A 229 -39.96 -3.67 7.39
N LYS A 230 -40.15 -4.88 6.86
CA LYS A 230 -41.08 -5.20 5.78
C LYS A 230 -42.30 -5.94 6.32
N PRO A 231 -43.40 -5.24 6.66
CA PRO A 231 -44.69 -5.88 6.90
C PRO A 231 -45.29 -6.34 5.56
N ASN A 232 -46.53 -6.81 5.60
CA ASN A 232 -47.30 -7.00 4.37
C ASN A 232 -47.40 -5.67 3.59
N LEU A 233 -46.88 -5.66 2.36
CA LEU A 233 -46.82 -4.46 1.53
C LEU A 233 -48.14 -4.15 0.79
N ARG A 234 -49.18 -4.98 0.91
CA ARG A 234 -50.49 -4.73 0.30
C ARG A 234 -51.10 -3.46 0.88
N LEU A 235 -51.58 -2.57 0.02
CA LEU A 235 -52.00 -1.21 0.35
C LEU A 235 -50.84 -0.36 0.91
N GLY A 236 -49.62 -0.62 0.45
CA GLY A 236 -48.42 0.17 0.73
C GLY A 236 -48.10 1.18 -0.36
N GLY A 237 -48.65 0.99 -1.56
CA GLY A 237 -48.49 1.89 -2.70
C GLY A 237 -49.62 2.90 -2.87
N ASN A 238 -49.48 3.75 -3.88
CA ASN A 238 -50.59 4.57 -4.38
C ASN A 238 -51.19 3.88 -5.60
N ASN A 239 -52.51 4.03 -5.80
CA ASN A 239 -53.24 3.43 -6.93
C ASN A 239 -53.06 1.91 -7.03
N GLU A 240 -53.15 1.21 -5.91
CA GLU A 240 -53.03 -0.25 -5.94
C GLU A 240 -54.17 -0.91 -6.74
N PRO A 241 -53.94 -2.10 -7.34
CA PRO A 241 -54.96 -2.83 -8.07
C PRO A 241 -56.23 -3.02 -7.22
N GLY A 242 -57.37 -2.52 -7.72
CA GLY A 242 -58.65 -2.55 -7.00
C GLY A 242 -58.96 -1.29 -6.17
N PHE A 243 -58.02 -0.36 -6.04
CA PHE A 243 -58.14 0.88 -5.28
C PHE A 243 -57.59 2.09 -6.06
N ASN A 244 -57.99 2.23 -7.32
CA ASN A 244 -57.57 3.35 -8.17
C ASN A 244 -57.97 4.70 -7.55
N GLY A 245 -57.04 5.67 -7.53
CA GLY A 245 -57.24 7.01 -6.96
C GLY A 245 -56.92 7.12 -5.47
N TRP A 246 -56.68 6.02 -4.77
CA TRP A 246 -56.34 6.03 -3.35
C TRP A 246 -54.83 6.13 -3.14
N LYS A 247 -54.44 6.90 -2.11
CA LYS A 247 -53.05 7.10 -1.71
C LYS A 247 -52.83 6.49 -0.33
N PHE A 248 -52.20 5.31 -0.30
CA PHE A 248 -51.86 4.63 0.96
C PHE A 248 -50.38 4.77 1.32
N ALA A 249 -49.54 5.21 0.39
CA ALA A 249 -48.11 5.32 0.63
C ALA A 249 -47.82 6.35 1.73
N GLY A 250 -47.09 5.91 2.75
CA GLY A 250 -46.56 6.79 3.79
C GLY A 250 -45.53 7.78 3.24
N PRO A 251 -45.11 8.75 4.06
CA PRO A 251 -44.05 9.70 3.71
C PRO A 251 -42.76 9.00 3.27
N ALA A 252 -42.10 9.51 2.23
CA ALA A 252 -40.92 8.86 1.62
C ALA A 252 -39.71 8.73 2.55
N ASN A 253 -39.65 9.53 3.62
CA ASN A 253 -38.61 9.46 4.66
C ASN A 253 -38.86 8.35 5.71
N ILE A 254 -40.06 7.75 5.74
CA ILE A 254 -40.45 6.71 6.69
C ILE A 254 -40.83 5.41 5.97
N TRP A 255 -41.34 5.50 4.73
CA TRP A 255 -41.93 4.39 4.00
C TRP A 255 -41.44 4.31 2.55
N GLN A 256 -41.05 3.10 2.13
CA GLN A 256 -40.77 2.75 0.74
C GLN A 256 -41.81 1.73 0.25
N PRO A 257 -42.67 2.05 -0.74
CA PRO A 257 -43.78 1.19 -1.16
C PRO A 257 -43.42 -0.26 -1.46
N ASN A 258 -42.24 -0.50 -2.03
CA ASN A 258 -41.80 -1.84 -2.45
C ASN A 258 -40.91 -2.55 -1.41
N ARG A 259 -40.58 -1.89 -0.29
CA ARG A 259 -39.56 -2.39 0.66
C ARG A 259 -39.98 -2.33 2.13
N GLY A 260 -40.87 -1.42 2.51
CA GLY A 260 -41.37 -1.31 3.89
C GLY A 260 -40.90 -0.04 4.60
N PHE A 261 -40.83 -0.12 5.93
CA PHE A 261 -40.43 0.99 6.79
C PHE A 261 -38.91 1.17 6.84
N LEU A 262 -38.45 2.41 6.70
CA LEU A 262 -37.04 2.74 6.90
C LEU A 262 -36.71 2.82 8.41
N PRO A 263 -35.58 2.27 8.87
CA PRO A 263 -35.05 2.57 10.19
C PRO A 263 -34.87 4.08 10.38
N GLN A 264 -35.44 4.60 11.45
CA GLN A 264 -35.37 6.01 11.84
C GLN A 264 -34.22 6.29 12.82
N SER A 265 -33.83 5.30 13.64
CA SER A 265 -32.73 5.46 14.58
C SER A 265 -32.09 4.13 14.97
N ILE A 266 -30.77 4.11 15.14
CA ILE A 266 -30.04 2.98 15.74
C ILE A 266 -29.59 3.28 17.18
N ILE A 267 -29.94 4.46 17.70
CA ILE A 267 -29.55 4.90 19.05
C ILE A 267 -30.61 4.42 20.04
N PRO A 268 -30.25 3.70 21.14
CA PRO A 268 -31.22 3.14 22.08
C PRO A 268 -32.24 4.14 22.63
N THR A 269 -31.84 5.37 22.92
CA THR A 269 -32.71 6.41 23.49
C THR A 269 -33.78 6.94 22.53
N SER A 270 -33.63 6.68 21.23
CA SER A 270 -34.59 7.10 20.18
C SER A 270 -35.05 5.93 19.33
N TYR A 271 -34.87 4.69 19.82
CA TYR A 271 -35.25 3.48 19.10
C TYR A 271 -36.76 3.33 18.92
N ASN A 272 -37.53 4.01 19.78
CA ASN A 272 -39.00 4.11 19.71
C ASN A 272 -39.51 4.88 18.47
N LEU A 273 -38.62 5.50 17.68
CA LEU A 273 -38.97 6.10 16.39
C LEU A 273 -39.11 5.06 15.28
N ASN A 274 -38.55 3.86 15.46
CA ASN A 274 -38.62 2.80 14.46
C ASN A 274 -39.97 2.10 14.48
N PHE A 275 -40.39 1.64 13.30
CA PHE A 275 -41.41 0.60 13.22
C PHE A 275 -40.83 -0.77 13.62
N PRO A 276 -41.62 -1.64 14.29
CA PRO A 276 -42.93 -1.37 14.87
C PRO A 276 -42.82 -0.74 16.27
N THR A 277 -43.77 0.13 16.61
CA THR A 277 -43.89 0.71 17.97
C THR A 277 -44.89 -0.06 18.85
N THR A 278 -45.59 -1.06 18.29
CA THR A 278 -46.55 -1.90 19.00
C THR A 278 -46.58 -3.31 18.40
N GLY A 279 -47.01 -4.29 19.19
CA GLY A 279 -47.10 -5.70 18.79
C GLY A 279 -48.45 -6.30 19.17
N ALA A 280 -48.85 -7.35 18.45
CA ALA A 280 -50.00 -8.18 18.78
C ALA A 280 -49.71 -9.63 18.38
N ASN A 281 -50.44 -10.57 18.99
CA ASN A 281 -50.26 -11.99 18.72
C ASN A 281 -50.47 -12.29 17.23
N GLY A 282 -49.51 -12.97 16.61
CA GLY A 282 -49.54 -13.34 15.18
C GLY A 282 -49.11 -12.24 14.21
N LEU A 283 -48.73 -11.04 14.67
CA LEU A 283 -48.09 -10.04 13.81
C LEU A 283 -46.64 -10.41 13.54
N TYR A 284 -46.22 -10.26 12.29
CA TYR A 284 -44.86 -10.47 11.85
C TYR A 284 -44.48 -9.44 10.78
N PHE A 285 -43.18 -9.26 10.61
CA PHE A 285 -42.57 -8.51 9.54
C PHE A 285 -41.20 -9.11 9.25
N ASP A 286 -40.75 -8.97 8.02
CA ASP A 286 -39.42 -9.40 7.62
C ASP A 286 -38.42 -8.27 7.83
N LEU A 287 -37.18 -8.60 8.16
CA LEU A 287 -36.07 -7.64 8.16
C LEU A 287 -35.30 -7.78 6.85
N ASP A 288 -35.33 -6.75 6.02
CA ASP A 288 -34.42 -6.63 4.88
C ASP A 288 -33.08 -6.13 5.42
N ILE A 289 -32.04 -6.95 5.34
CA ILE A 289 -30.72 -6.67 5.91
C ILE A 289 -29.68 -6.54 4.80
N SER A 290 -28.74 -5.60 4.95
CA SER A 290 -27.56 -5.55 4.09
C SER A 290 -26.69 -6.80 4.30
N GLU A 291 -25.90 -7.16 3.30
CA GLU A 291 -25.11 -8.39 3.31
C GLU A 291 -24.39 -8.61 4.65
N GLY A 292 -24.55 -9.84 5.16
CA GLY A 292 -24.05 -10.26 6.45
C GLY A 292 -24.32 -11.74 6.66
N THR A 293 -23.49 -12.36 7.49
CA THR A 293 -23.73 -13.71 7.99
C THR A 293 -25.09 -13.80 8.69
N GLN A 294 -25.69 -14.99 8.70
CA GLN A 294 -26.94 -15.29 9.41
C GLN A 294 -26.98 -14.63 10.80
N LEU A 295 -27.90 -13.67 10.99
CA LEU A 295 -28.07 -12.99 12.27
C LEU A 295 -28.78 -13.92 13.25
N THR A 296 -28.23 -14.09 14.45
CA THR A 296 -28.90 -14.84 15.52
C THR A 296 -29.40 -13.86 16.57
N TRP A 297 -30.67 -14.03 16.95
CA TRP A 297 -31.32 -13.20 17.96
C TRP A 297 -31.89 -14.11 19.05
N PRO A 298 -31.71 -13.77 20.34
CA PRO A 298 -32.38 -14.48 21.42
C PRO A 298 -33.87 -14.19 21.37
N SER A 299 -34.70 -15.17 21.73
CA SER A 299 -36.10 -14.92 22.04
C SER A 299 -36.21 -14.02 23.27
N ILE A 300 -37.02 -12.98 23.17
CA ILE A 300 -37.26 -12.03 24.26
C ILE A 300 -38.72 -12.14 24.67
N THR A 301 -38.98 -12.20 25.97
CA THR A 301 -40.33 -12.12 26.54
C THR A 301 -40.48 -10.80 27.27
N TYR A 302 -41.47 -10.00 26.89
CA TYR A 302 -41.81 -8.75 27.55
C TYR A 302 -43.31 -8.72 27.82
N GLU A 303 -43.69 -8.48 29.08
CA GLU A 303 -45.09 -8.42 29.55
C GLU A 303 -45.99 -9.58 29.07
N GLY A 304 -45.43 -10.80 29.01
CA GLY A 304 -46.18 -12.01 28.62
C GLY A 304 -46.28 -12.25 27.11
N ILE A 305 -45.67 -11.40 26.28
CA ILE A 305 -45.53 -11.61 24.83
C ILE A 305 -44.10 -12.06 24.52
N THR A 306 -43.96 -13.19 23.83
CA THR A 306 -42.68 -13.74 23.39
C THR A 306 -42.47 -13.48 21.91
N TRP A 307 -41.30 -12.93 21.57
CA TRP A 307 -40.89 -12.66 20.21
C TRP A 307 -39.95 -13.74 19.71
N TYR A 308 -40.18 -14.21 18.49
CA TYR A 308 -39.35 -15.20 17.81
C TYR A 308 -38.73 -14.56 16.57
N VAL A 309 -37.44 -14.80 16.37
CA VAL A 309 -36.75 -14.40 15.15
C VAL A 309 -36.45 -15.66 14.36
N HIS A 310 -36.94 -15.71 13.14
CA HIS A 310 -36.69 -16.79 12.19
C HIS A 310 -35.76 -16.26 11.10
N THR A 311 -34.70 -17.01 10.83
CA THR A 311 -33.80 -16.76 9.70
C THR A 311 -34.17 -17.70 8.57
N PHE A 312 -34.39 -17.15 7.38
CA PHE A 312 -34.71 -17.90 6.17
C PHE A 312 -33.59 -17.74 5.14
#